data_AF-A0A519BT18-F1
#
_entry.id   AF-A0A519BT18-F1
#
_cell.length_a   1.000
_cell.length_b   1.000
_cell.length_c   1.000
_cell.angle_alpha   90.00
_cell.angle_beta   90.00
_cell.angle_gamma   90.00
#
_symmetry.space_group_name_H-M   'P 1'
#
loop_
_entity.id
_entity.type
_entity.pdbx_description
1 polymer ?
#
loop_
_entity_poly.entity_id
_entity_poly.type
_entity_poly.pdbx_seq_one_letter_code
_entity_poly.pdbx_strand_id
1 'polypeptide(L)'
;MKKFDYHHYISMIVIGVAILIITFFVFGPNANFFQGFETPANCDNIPEAANAVAFYKNTDSDNDGLSDYYECIYGTNPVVADTDGDHRSDGKEVYANPPTDPLTLD
;
A
#
# COMPACT_ATOMS: atom_id res chain seq x y z
N MET A 1 -35.07 39.79 12.75
CA MET A 1 -34.55 38.49 13.23
C MET A 1 -35.32 37.38 12.52
N LYS A 2 -34.68 36.61 11.63
CA LYS A 2 -35.34 35.46 10.99
C LYS A 2 -35.62 34.43 12.09
N LYS A 3 -36.89 34.06 12.29
CA LYS A 3 -37.25 32.97 13.20
C LYS A 3 -36.63 31.71 12.61
N PHE A 4 -35.58 31.19 13.25
CA PHE A 4 -35.04 29.89 12.88
C PHE A 4 -36.16 28.87 13.08
N ASP A 5 -36.56 28.23 11.99
CA ASP A 5 -37.59 27.21 12.03
C ASP A 5 -36.99 25.95 12.64
N TYR A 6 -37.14 25.81 13.95
CA TYR A 6 -36.62 24.70 14.74
C TYR A 6 -37.11 23.34 14.23
N HIS A 7 -38.27 23.28 13.57
CA HIS A 7 -38.78 22.03 13.01
C HIS A 7 -37.93 21.55 11.83
N HIS A 8 -37.47 22.47 10.97
CA HIS A 8 -36.56 22.15 9.87
C HIS A 8 -35.16 21.77 10.37
N TYR A 9 -34.69 22.39 11.44
CA TYR A 9 -33.38 22.07 12.02
C TYR A 9 -33.37 20.69 12.71
N ILE A 10 -34.41 20.37 13.49
CA ILE A 10 -34.53 19.08 14.18
C ILE A 10 -34.68 17.95 13.16
N SER A 11 -35.43 18.15 12.07
CA SER A 11 -35.58 17.12 11.04
C SER A 11 -34.26 16.80 10.33
N MET A 12 -33.43 17.82 10.04
CA MET A 12 -32.10 17.61 9.45
C MET A 12 -31.17 16.80 10.37
N ILE A 13 -31.20 17.06 11.67
CA ILE A 13 -30.41 16.28 12.64
C ILE A 13 -30.88 14.83 12.69
N VAL A 14 -32.19 14.60 12.75
CA VAL A 14 -32.76 13.25 12.79
C VAL A 14 -32.41 12.47 11.52
N ILE A 15 -32.51 13.11 10.35
CA ILE A 15 -32.12 12.50 9.07
C ILE A 15 -30.61 12.20 9.05
N GLY A 16 -29.77 13.14 9.48
CA GLY A 16 -28.32 12.93 9.52
C GLY A 16 -27.91 11.78 10.44
N VAL A 17 -28.49 11.71 11.63
CA VAL A 17 -28.26 10.60 12.58
C VAL A 17 -28.78 9.27 12.02
N ALA A 18 -29.96 9.27 11.38
CA ALA A 18 -30.50 8.07 10.74
C ALA A 18 -29.59 7.56 9.61
N ILE A 19 -29.03 8.45 8.78
CA ILE A 19 -28.06 8.07 7.73
C ILE A 19 -26.82 7.44 8.34
N LEU A 20 -26.24 8.04 9.40
CA LEU A 20 -25.05 7.49 10.07
C LEU A 20 -25.29 6.09 10.66
N ILE A 21 -26.47 5.89 11.27
CA ILE A 21 -26.89 4.59 11.80
C ILE A 21 -27.08 3.58 10.65
N ILE A 22 -27.77 3.97 9.58
CA ILE A 22 -27.98 3.11 8.40
C ILE A 22 -26.64 2.73 7.77
N THR A 23 -25.71 3.67 7.61
CA THR A 23 -24.36 3.36 7.08
C THR A 23 -23.61 2.40 7.99
N PHE A 24 -23.74 2.55 9.31
CA PHE A 24 -23.10 1.64 10.27
C PHE A 24 -23.66 0.22 10.19
N PHE A 25 -24.96 0.04 9.94
CA PHE A 25 -25.58 -1.28 9.83
C PHE A 25 -25.49 -1.90 8.43
N VAL A 26 -25.46 -1.08 7.37
CA VAL A 26 -25.31 -1.54 5.99
C VAL A 26 -23.85 -1.89 5.68
N PHE A 27 -22.90 -1.11 6.17
CA PHE A 27 -21.48 -1.32 5.92
C PHE A 27 -20.74 -2.01 7.08
N GLY A 28 -21.30 -2.01 8.30
CA GLY A 28 -20.77 -2.75 9.44
C GLY A 28 -19.40 -2.26 9.95
N PRO A 29 -19.02 -2.59 11.19
CA PRO A 29 -17.62 -2.47 11.64
C PRO A 29 -16.68 -3.44 10.92
N ASN A 30 -17.25 -4.36 10.13
CA ASN A 30 -16.53 -5.31 9.29
C ASN A 30 -16.40 -4.80 7.85
N ALA A 31 -16.66 -3.51 7.60
CA ALA A 31 -16.10 -2.87 6.43
C ALA A 31 -14.59 -3.04 6.56
N ASN A 32 -14.07 -4.00 5.82
CA ASN A 32 -12.67 -4.15 5.48
C ASN A 32 -12.22 -2.94 4.62
N PHE A 33 -12.60 -1.73 5.00
CA PHE A 33 -12.27 -0.48 4.31
C PHE A 33 -10.77 -0.17 4.40
N PHE A 34 -10.05 -0.91 5.23
CA PHE A 34 -8.59 -0.95 5.27
C PHE A 34 -8.00 -2.23 4.65
N GLN A 35 -8.70 -2.95 3.77
CA GLN A 35 -8.09 -3.96 2.89
C GLN A 35 -7.32 -3.32 1.73
N GLY A 36 -6.47 -2.34 2.05
CA GLY A 36 -5.75 -1.54 1.06
C GLY A 36 -4.34 -1.16 1.50
N PHE A 37 -3.78 -1.83 2.49
CA PHE A 37 -2.34 -1.90 2.64
C PHE A 37 -1.98 -3.38 2.59
N GLU A 38 -2.06 -3.93 1.37
CA GLU A 38 -1.24 -5.09 1.06
C GLU A 38 0.18 -4.62 1.36
N THR A 39 0.76 -5.13 2.43
CA THR A 39 2.17 -4.91 2.72
C THR A 39 2.91 -5.26 1.43
N PRO A 40 3.67 -4.32 0.82
CA PRO A 40 4.45 -4.64 -0.37
C PRO A 40 5.21 -5.92 -0.08
N ALA A 41 5.11 -6.90 -0.98
CA ALA A 41 5.68 -8.24 -0.90
C ALA A 41 6.59 -8.44 0.32
N ASN A 42 5.97 -8.67 1.48
CA ASN A 42 6.76 -8.73 2.70
C ASN A 42 7.61 -9.99 2.61
N CYS A 43 8.92 -9.84 2.77
CA CYS A 43 9.93 -10.88 2.84
C CYS A 43 9.48 -12.11 3.65
N ASP A 44 8.63 -11.85 4.63
CA ASP A 44 8.06 -12.82 5.57
C ASP A 44 7.15 -13.86 4.91
N ASN A 45 6.64 -13.62 3.70
CA ASN A 45 5.71 -14.50 2.98
C ASN A 45 6.34 -15.26 1.81
N ILE A 46 7.66 -15.20 1.58
CA ILE A 46 8.29 -16.05 0.57
C ILE A 46 8.18 -17.50 1.08
N PRO A 47 7.37 -18.37 0.44
CA PRO A 47 7.20 -19.72 0.93
C PRO A 47 8.56 -20.43 0.86
N GLU A 48 9.01 -20.96 1.99
CA GLU A 48 10.29 -21.67 2.13
C GLU A 48 10.38 -22.92 1.23
N ALA A 49 9.25 -23.30 0.61
CA ALA A 49 9.23 -24.25 -0.50
C ALA A 49 10.06 -23.70 -1.67
N ALA A 50 11.16 -24.39 -2.00
CA ALA A 50 12.10 -24.02 -3.07
C ALA A 50 11.45 -23.66 -4.42
N ASN A 51 10.27 -24.20 -4.72
CA ASN A 51 9.52 -23.89 -5.93
C ASN A 51 8.94 -22.46 -5.95
N ALA A 52 8.57 -21.92 -4.79
CA ALA A 52 8.07 -20.55 -4.69
C ALA A 52 9.21 -19.54 -4.75
N VAL A 53 10.36 -19.85 -4.14
CA VAL A 53 11.57 -19.04 -4.27
C VAL A 53 12.01 -18.93 -5.74
N ALA A 54 11.88 -20.01 -6.52
CA ALA A 54 12.20 -19.98 -7.95
C ALA A 54 11.26 -19.07 -8.75
N PHE A 55 10.00 -18.90 -8.33
CA PHE A 55 9.08 -17.96 -8.97
C PHE A 55 9.57 -16.51 -8.76
N TYR A 56 9.73 -16.08 -7.51
CA TYR A 56 10.15 -14.70 -7.18
C TYR A 56 11.56 -14.35 -7.69
N LYS A 57 12.44 -15.33 -7.92
CA LYS A 57 13.74 -15.09 -8.56
C LYS A 57 13.65 -14.70 -10.03
N ASN A 58 12.58 -15.10 -10.70
CA ASN A 58 12.34 -14.84 -12.11
C ASN A 58 11.24 -13.79 -12.34
N THR A 59 10.63 -13.31 -11.26
CA THR A 59 9.64 -12.23 -11.28
C THR A 59 10.35 -10.93 -10.94
N ASP A 60 10.05 -9.90 -11.71
CA ASP A 60 10.48 -8.52 -11.54
C ASP A 60 9.19 -7.72 -11.72
N SER A 61 8.58 -7.33 -10.60
CA SER A 61 7.19 -6.87 -10.54
C SER A 61 7.04 -5.40 -10.97
N ASP A 62 8.08 -4.58 -10.83
CA ASP A 62 8.13 -3.19 -11.29
C ASP A 62 9.01 -2.98 -12.55
N ASN A 63 9.66 -4.04 -13.03
CA ASN A 63 10.50 -4.08 -14.22
C ASN A 63 11.71 -3.15 -14.14
N ASP A 64 12.29 -2.97 -12.95
CA ASP A 64 13.43 -2.10 -12.73
C ASP A 64 14.80 -2.79 -12.99
N GLY A 65 14.75 -4.12 -13.16
CA GLY A 65 15.89 -4.99 -13.43
C GLY A 65 16.36 -5.81 -12.23
N LEU A 66 15.83 -5.58 -11.02
CA LEU A 66 16.05 -6.38 -9.82
C LEU A 66 14.84 -7.30 -9.60
N SER A 67 15.05 -8.59 -9.37
CA SER A 67 13.91 -9.48 -9.15
C SER A 67 13.35 -9.32 -7.74
N ASP A 68 12.05 -9.58 -7.57
CA ASP A 68 11.33 -9.46 -6.29
C ASP A 68 12.06 -10.19 -5.14
N TYR A 69 12.69 -11.33 -5.46
CA TYR A 69 13.51 -12.08 -4.50
C TYR A 69 14.76 -11.31 -4.04
N TYR A 70 15.47 -10.65 -4.96
CA TYR A 70 16.64 -9.87 -4.61
C TYR A 70 16.27 -8.57 -3.91
N GLU A 71 15.20 -7.90 -4.35
CA GLU A 71 14.67 -6.72 -3.67
C GLU A 71 14.34 -7.00 -2.20
N CYS A 72 13.72 -8.15 -1.93
CA CYS A 72 13.49 -8.64 -0.58
C CYS A 72 14.80 -8.83 0.23
N ILE A 73 15.90 -9.25 -0.41
CA ILE A 73 17.22 -9.39 0.24
C ILE A 73 17.84 -8.01 0.52
N TYR A 74 17.70 -7.07 -0.41
CA TYR A 74 18.20 -5.70 -0.26
C TYR A 74 17.32 -4.83 0.65
N GLY A 75 16.08 -5.26 0.92
CA GLY A 75 15.10 -4.51 1.71
C GLY A 75 14.37 -3.43 0.91
N THR A 76 14.45 -3.47 -0.42
CA THR A 76 13.71 -2.58 -1.33
C THR A 76 12.29 -3.10 -1.55
N ASN A 77 11.46 -2.34 -2.27
CA ASN A 77 10.06 -2.64 -2.46
C ASN A 77 9.77 -3.22 -3.85
N PRO A 78 9.34 -4.50 -3.96
CA PRO A 78 9.16 -5.17 -5.24
C PRO A 78 8.14 -4.61 -6.23
N VAL A 79 7.38 -3.61 -5.83
CA VAL A 79 6.39 -2.96 -6.70
C VAL A 79 6.71 -1.47 -6.93
N VAL A 80 7.90 -1.02 -6.53
CA VAL A 80 8.34 0.36 -6.63
C VAL A 80 9.78 0.38 -7.11
N ALA A 81 9.95 0.72 -8.39
CA ALA A 81 11.24 0.70 -9.05
C ALA A 81 12.32 1.59 -8.41
N ASP A 82 11.96 2.54 -7.55
CA ASP A 82 12.83 3.52 -6.90
C ASP A 82 12.34 3.66 -5.45
N THR A 83 12.92 2.85 -4.56
CA THR A 83 12.40 2.69 -3.20
C THR A 83 12.62 3.94 -2.34
N ASP A 84 13.75 4.62 -2.51
CA ASP A 84 14.09 5.80 -1.73
C ASP A 84 13.62 7.13 -2.35
N GLY A 85 13.29 7.13 -3.65
CA GLY A 85 12.71 8.25 -4.38
C GLY A 85 13.73 9.24 -4.93
N ASP A 86 14.97 8.82 -5.20
CA ASP A 86 16.04 9.66 -5.72
C ASP A 86 16.05 9.78 -7.27
N HIS A 87 15.14 9.08 -7.96
CA HIS A 87 15.01 8.92 -9.42
C HIS A 87 16.01 7.96 -10.08
N ARG A 88 16.74 7.18 -9.30
CA ARG A 88 17.47 6.00 -9.74
C ARG A 88 16.64 4.79 -9.35
N SER A 89 16.77 3.71 -10.13
CA SER A 89 16.01 2.51 -9.78
C SER A 89 16.84 1.60 -8.91
N ASP A 90 16.21 0.85 -8.02
CA ASP A 90 16.88 -0.04 -7.07
C ASP A 90 17.84 -1.00 -7.81
N GLY A 91 17.39 -1.57 -8.92
CA GLY A 91 18.20 -2.40 -9.82
C GLY A 91 19.37 -1.66 -10.47
N LYS A 92 19.22 -0.38 -10.84
CA LYS A 92 20.34 0.41 -11.39
C LYS A 92 21.40 0.68 -10.34
N GLU A 93 21.00 0.87 -9.09
CA GLU A 93 21.89 1.15 -7.97
C GLU A 93 22.67 -0.08 -7.54
N VAL A 94 21.96 -1.20 -7.37
CA VAL A 94 22.56 -2.51 -7.07
C VAL A 94 23.54 -2.94 -8.16
N TYR A 95 23.22 -2.70 -9.44
CA TYR A 95 24.09 -3.04 -10.57
C TYR A 95 25.02 -1.89 -11.03
N ALA A 96 25.07 -0.77 -10.31
CA ALA A 96 25.99 0.32 -10.62
C ALA A 96 27.46 -0.11 -10.41
N ASN A 97 28.37 0.67 -10.99
CA ASN A 97 29.81 0.48 -10.79
C ASN A 97 30.48 1.83 -10.46
N PRO A 98 30.75 2.13 -9.17
CA PRO A 98 30.49 1.29 -8.00
C PRO A 98 28.98 1.16 -7.68
N PRO A 99 28.54 0.09 -7.00
CA PRO A 99 27.17 -0.01 -6.48
C PRO A 99 26.85 1.14 -5.52
N THR A 100 25.61 1.61 -5.53
CA THR A 100 25.05 2.56 -4.55
C THR A 100 24.07 1.83 -3.62
N ASP A 101 23.60 2.51 -2.57
CA ASP A 101 22.66 1.94 -1.61
C ASP A 101 21.24 2.37 -1.98
N PRO A 102 20.36 1.44 -2.43
CA PRO A 102 19.02 1.74 -2.94
C PRO A 102 18.01 2.17 -1.87
N LEU A 103 18.46 2.33 -0.63
CA LEU A 103 17.65 2.79 0.50
C LEU A 103 18.07 4.20 0.96
N THR A 104 18.99 4.85 0.25
CA THR A 104 19.55 6.15 0.63
C THR A 104 19.52 7.14 -0.52
N LEU A 105 18.81 8.24 -0.30
CA LEU A 105 18.81 9.40 -1.19
C LEU A 105 20.24 9.89 -1.51
N ASP A 106 20.64 9.84 -2.79
CA ASP A 106 21.91 10.35 -3.32
C ASP A 106 21.91 11.86 -3.65
#